data_AF-A0A170UIN9-F1
#
_entry.id   AF-A0A170UIN9-F1
#
_cell.length_a   1.000
_cell.length_b   1.000
_cell.length_c   1.000
_cell.angle_alpha   90.00
_cell.angle_beta   90.00
_cell.angle_gamma   90.00
#
_symmetry.space_group_name_H-M   'P 1'
#
loop_
_entity.id
_entity.type
_entity.pdbx_description
1 polymer ?
#
loop_
_entity_poly.entity_id
_entity_poly.type
_entity_poly.pdbx_seq_one_letter_code
_entity_poly.pdbx_strand_id
1 'polypeptide(L)'
;MIKKMGSVDLVQLLQSKFPSENIVACIDASLMQGWVRTTRFLAVLSNGFSSALFILTSNNVPPASSKDISVERIIPINNDFKCDIDSDNKDDSGTDLYLNISCGGLKLLFELILGEKSNMFVNELYKASDKVNKKNGSVEVGWLKKYNPLIKSN
;
A
#
# COMPACT_ATOMS: atom_id res chain seq x y z
N MET A 1 23.76 -21.12 18.74
CA MET A 1 23.64 -20.29 17.52
C MET A 1 22.17 -20.19 17.16
N ILE A 2 21.55 -19.02 17.40
CA ILE A 2 20.19 -18.76 16.92
C ILE A 2 20.32 -18.46 15.42
N LYS A 3 19.76 -19.33 14.58
CA LYS A 3 19.63 -19.10 13.15
C LYS A 3 18.80 -17.82 13.00
N LYS A 4 19.41 -16.70 12.57
CA LYS A 4 18.65 -15.56 12.05
C LYS A 4 17.82 -16.11 10.89
N MET A 5 16.55 -16.41 11.16
CA MET A 5 15.58 -16.71 10.12
C MET A 5 15.59 -15.48 9.21
N GLY A 6 16.04 -15.63 7.97
CA GLY A 6 16.12 -14.51 7.04
C GLY A 6 14.74 -13.85 6.99
N SER A 7 14.68 -12.55 7.21
CA SER A 7 13.46 -11.77 7.00
C SER A 7 12.96 -12.10 5.59
N VAL A 8 11.79 -12.71 5.48
CA VAL A 8 11.24 -13.03 4.17
C VAL A 8 11.07 -11.71 3.41
N ASP A 9 11.59 -11.66 2.19
CA ASP A 9 11.49 -10.48 1.35
C ASP A 9 10.03 -10.28 0.94
N LEU A 10 9.40 -9.21 1.46
CA LEU A 10 8.00 -8.88 1.21
C LEU A 10 7.74 -8.72 -0.29
N VAL A 11 8.69 -8.19 -1.05
CA VAL A 11 8.55 -8.05 -2.52
C VAL A 11 8.41 -9.42 -3.16
N GLN A 12 9.25 -10.39 -2.77
CA GLN A 12 9.18 -11.76 -3.31
C GLN A 12 7.88 -12.47 -2.94
N LEU A 13 7.40 -12.30 -1.70
CA LEU A 13 6.12 -12.86 -1.27
C LEU A 13 4.95 -12.29 -2.07
N LEU A 14 4.93 -10.97 -2.25
CA LEU A 14 3.90 -10.29 -3.01
C LEU A 14 3.96 -10.66 -4.49
N GLN A 15 5.17 -10.78 -5.06
CA GLN A 15 5.33 -11.24 -6.44
C GLN A 15 4.82 -12.67 -6.64
N SER A 16 5.02 -13.57 -5.65
CA SER A 16 4.43 -14.91 -5.64
C SER A 16 2.89 -14.87 -5.55
N LYS A 17 2.34 -13.91 -4.80
CA LYS A 17 0.88 -13.75 -4.65
C LYS A 17 0.21 -13.14 -5.89
N PHE A 18 0.90 -12.23 -6.57
CA PHE A 18 0.41 -11.46 -7.71
C PHE A 18 1.30 -11.67 -8.93
N PRO A 19 1.32 -12.88 -9.53
CA PRO A 19 2.30 -13.25 -10.54
C PRO A 19 2.12 -12.54 -11.89
N SER A 20 0.97 -11.94 -12.15
CA SER A 20 0.70 -11.22 -13.41
C SER A 20 0.99 -9.72 -13.33
N GLU A 21 1.35 -9.22 -12.15
CA GLU A 21 1.51 -7.80 -11.85
C GLU A 21 2.95 -7.53 -11.46
N ASN A 22 3.38 -6.31 -11.70
CA ASN A 22 4.64 -5.81 -11.18
C ASN A 22 4.42 -5.19 -9.80
N ILE A 23 5.18 -5.65 -8.80
CA ILE A 23 5.25 -5.01 -7.49
C ILE A 23 6.21 -3.82 -7.58
N VAL A 24 5.66 -2.61 -7.68
CA VAL A 24 6.42 -1.38 -7.86
C VAL A 24 7.09 -0.95 -6.55
N ALA A 25 6.35 -1.01 -5.45
CA ALA A 25 6.83 -0.72 -4.11
C ALA A 25 5.96 -1.42 -3.07
N CYS A 26 6.53 -1.77 -1.91
CA CYS A 26 5.76 -2.24 -0.78
C CYS A 26 6.39 -1.86 0.55
N ILE A 27 5.56 -1.72 1.59
CA ILE A 27 6.00 -1.36 2.94
C ILE A 27 5.03 -1.87 4.00
N ASP A 28 5.53 -2.16 5.20
CA ASP A 28 4.72 -2.33 6.40
C ASP A 28 4.25 -0.98 6.95
N ALA A 29 2.99 -0.92 7.39
CA ALA A 29 2.35 0.30 7.86
C ALA A 29 1.39 0.00 9.01
N SER A 30 1.16 0.99 9.86
CA SER A 30 0.11 0.96 10.87
C SER A 30 -1.10 1.76 10.36
N LEU A 31 -2.23 1.12 10.14
CA LEU A 31 -3.49 1.81 9.86
C LEU A 31 -4.05 2.41 11.15
N MET A 32 -4.27 3.72 11.14
CA MET A 32 -4.79 4.50 12.25
C MET A 32 -6.32 4.60 12.16
N GLN A 33 -7.05 4.06 13.13
CA GLN A 33 -8.52 4.14 13.21
C GLN A 33 -8.96 4.50 14.62
N GLY A 34 -9.22 5.79 14.85
CA GLY A 34 -9.47 6.32 16.20
C GLY A 34 -8.25 6.04 17.10
N TRP A 35 -8.47 5.33 18.20
CA TRP A 35 -7.42 4.96 19.15
C TRP A 35 -6.69 3.66 18.81
N VAL A 36 -7.08 2.96 17.74
CA VAL A 36 -6.55 1.65 17.40
C VAL A 36 -5.55 1.77 16.25
N ARG A 37 -4.38 1.14 16.42
CA ARG A 37 -3.37 0.95 15.39
C ARG A 37 -3.30 -0.52 15.00
N THR A 38 -3.40 -0.83 13.71
CA THR A 38 -3.29 -2.22 13.23
C THR A 38 -2.36 -2.35 12.04
N THR A 39 -1.54 -3.40 12.02
CA THR A 39 -0.56 -3.62 10.95
C THR A 39 -1.23 -3.94 9.61
N ARG A 40 -0.74 -3.31 8.55
CA ARG A 40 -1.04 -3.58 7.14
C ARG A 40 0.26 -3.65 6.36
N PHE A 41 0.20 -4.32 5.22
CA PHE A 41 1.22 -4.23 4.19
C PHE A 41 0.63 -3.47 3.01
N LEU A 42 1.27 -2.37 2.66
CA LEU A 42 0.89 -1.55 1.52
C LEU A 42 1.72 -1.98 0.32
N ALA A 43 1.09 -2.12 -0.85
CA ALA A 43 1.78 -2.49 -2.08
C ALA A 43 1.22 -1.70 -3.27
N VAL A 44 2.10 -1.08 -4.04
CA VAL A 44 1.75 -0.47 -5.32
C VAL A 44 1.96 -1.51 -6.41
N LEU A 45 0.87 -1.94 -7.04
CA LEU A 45 0.89 -2.91 -8.13
C LEU A 45 0.63 -2.19 -9.45
N SER A 46 1.26 -2.66 -10.52
CA SER A 46 1.00 -2.19 -11.88
C SER A 46 0.83 -3.34 -12.86
N ASN A 47 -0.12 -3.19 -13.79
CA ASN A 47 -0.26 -4.05 -14.96
C ASN A 47 0.51 -3.52 -16.20
N GLY A 48 1.34 -2.49 -16.02
CA GLY A 48 2.04 -1.79 -17.10
C GLY A 48 1.29 -0.58 -17.69
N PHE A 49 -0.04 -0.55 -17.59
CA PHE A 49 -0.88 0.54 -18.11
C PHE A 49 -1.39 1.47 -17.01
N SER A 50 -1.80 0.89 -15.89
CA SER A 50 -2.29 1.57 -14.70
C SER A 50 -1.67 0.97 -13.43
N SER A 51 -1.92 1.65 -12.30
CA SER A 51 -1.45 1.22 -10.99
C SER A 51 -2.59 1.26 -9.96
N ALA A 52 -2.46 0.46 -8.92
CA ALA A 52 -3.37 0.45 -7.78
C ALA A 52 -2.61 0.22 -6.48
N LEU A 53 -3.10 0.82 -5.40
CA LEU A 53 -2.64 0.56 -4.05
C LEU A 53 -3.45 -0.60 -3.44
N PHE A 54 -2.74 -1.67 -3.10
CA PHE A 54 -3.27 -2.81 -2.38
C PHE A 54 -2.95 -2.62 -0.90
N ILE A 55 -3.99 -2.73 -0.07
CA ILE A 55 -3.88 -2.80 1.38
C ILE A 55 -4.10 -4.25 1.77
N LEU A 56 -3.08 -4.82 2.40
CA LEU A 56 -3.00 -6.24 2.69
C LEU A 56 -2.91 -6.47 4.19
N THR A 57 -3.52 -7.55 4.64
CA THR A 57 -3.36 -8.08 6.00
C THR A 57 -2.56 -9.36 5.97
N SER A 58 -2.07 -9.79 7.12
CA SER A 58 -1.56 -11.15 7.25
C SER A 58 -2.05 -11.84 8.52
N ASN A 59 -2.33 -13.14 8.39
CA ASN A 59 -2.64 -13.99 9.53
C ASN A 59 -1.39 -14.25 10.41
N ASN A 60 -0.19 -14.02 9.87
CA ASN A 60 1.09 -14.14 10.57
C ASN A 60 1.87 -12.84 10.38
N VAL A 61 2.36 -12.22 11.46
CA VAL A 61 3.17 -10.99 11.38
C VAL A 61 4.53 -11.27 12.02
N PRO A 62 5.65 -11.29 11.24
CA PRO A 62 5.72 -11.09 9.78
C PRO A 62 5.15 -12.27 8.97
N PRO A 63 4.70 -12.06 7.72
CA PRO A 63 4.21 -13.12 6.85
C PRO A 63 5.34 -14.09 6.50
N ALA A 64 5.08 -15.40 6.59
CA ALA A 64 6.04 -16.44 6.23
C ALA A 64 5.82 -16.96 4.80
N SER A 65 4.60 -16.78 4.26
CA SER A 65 4.22 -17.23 2.93
C SER A 65 3.18 -16.31 2.28
N SER A 66 3.03 -16.40 0.95
CA SER A 66 2.01 -15.64 0.20
C SER A 66 0.57 -16.04 0.55
N LYS A 67 0.39 -17.22 1.17
CA LYS A 67 -0.90 -17.71 1.69
C LYS A 67 -1.31 -17.01 2.98
N ASP A 68 -0.34 -16.51 3.75
CA ASP A 68 -0.63 -15.77 4.98
C ASP A 68 -1.18 -14.37 4.68
N ILE A 69 -0.94 -13.85 3.46
CA ILE A 69 -1.32 -12.50 3.04
C ILE A 69 -2.72 -12.54 2.45
N SER A 70 -3.58 -11.61 2.84
CA SER A 70 -4.93 -11.43 2.28
C SER A 70 -5.11 -10.01 1.75
N VAL A 71 -5.90 -9.85 0.69
CA VAL A 71 -6.28 -8.53 0.17
C VAL A 71 -7.41 -8.00 1.04
N GLU A 72 -7.14 -6.93 1.80
CA GLU A 72 -8.17 -6.25 2.57
C GLU A 72 -8.90 -5.23 1.70
N ARG A 73 -8.15 -4.42 0.94
CA ARG A 73 -8.70 -3.37 0.10
C ARG A 73 -7.81 -3.11 -1.11
N ILE A 74 -8.45 -2.69 -2.20
CA ILE A 74 -7.78 -2.21 -3.41
C ILE A 74 -8.27 -0.80 -3.68
N ILE A 75 -7.34 0.13 -3.87
CA ILE A 75 -7.61 1.52 -4.22
C ILE A 75 -6.95 1.78 -5.58
N PRO A 76 -7.74 1.93 -6.67
CA PRO A 76 -7.18 2.32 -7.95
C PRO A 76 -6.47 3.67 -7.85
N ILE A 77 -5.28 3.81 -8.45
CA ILE A 77 -4.64 5.11 -8.58
C ILE A 77 -5.21 5.73 -9.85
N ASN A 78 -6.23 6.58 -9.68
CA ASN A 78 -6.96 7.27 -10.73
C ASN A 78 -7.09 8.77 -10.38
N ASN A 79 -7.91 9.53 -11.13
CA ASN A 79 -8.07 10.98 -10.90
C ASN A 79 -8.66 11.34 -9.52
N ASP A 80 -9.32 10.39 -8.84
CA ASP A 80 -9.89 10.61 -7.52
C ASP A 80 -8.90 10.26 -6.40
N PHE A 81 -7.79 9.57 -6.73
CA PHE A 81 -6.77 9.17 -5.78
C PHE A 81 -5.89 10.36 -5.39
N LYS A 82 -5.72 10.55 -4.08
CA LYS A 82 -4.80 11.52 -3.50
C LYS A 82 -4.00 10.86 -2.40
N CYS A 83 -2.72 11.19 -2.32
CA CYS A 83 -1.85 10.79 -1.24
C CYS A 83 -1.05 12.00 -0.77
N ASP A 84 -0.97 12.23 0.53
CA ASP A 84 -0.27 13.38 1.11
C ASP A 84 0.45 12.95 2.38
N ILE A 85 1.65 13.50 2.62
CA ILE A 85 2.33 13.35 3.91
C ILE A 85 1.71 14.36 4.86
N ASP A 86 1.20 13.86 5.97
CA ASP A 86 0.68 14.69 7.05
C ASP A 86 1.83 15.19 7.92
N SER A 87 2.19 16.46 7.74
CA SER A 87 3.22 17.12 8.54
C SER A 87 2.73 17.64 9.88
N ASP A 88 1.41 17.63 10.12
CA ASP A 88 0.78 18.18 11.32
C ASP A 88 0.67 17.10 12.40
N ASN A 89 0.48 15.84 11.99
CA ASN A 89 0.48 14.66 12.87
C ASN A 89 1.88 14.18 13.23
N LYS A 90 2.80 15.07 13.62
CA LYS A 90 4.12 14.62 14.11
C LYS A 90 3.99 14.06 15.53
N ASP A 91 4.45 12.82 15.72
CA ASP A 91 4.86 12.35 17.04
C ASP A 91 6.04 13.22 17.51
N ASP A 92 6.04 13.59 18.80
CA ASP A 92 7.14 14.29 19.48
C ASP A 92 8.51 13.60 19.28
N SER A 93 8.52 12.30 18.98
CA SER A 93 9.73 11.52 18.67
C SER A 93 10.35 11.80 17.29
N GLY A 94 9.55 12.28 16.33
CA GLY A 94 9.97 12.49 14.94
C GLY A 94 10.36 11.21 14.17
N THR A 95 10.03 10.02 14.68
CA THR A 95 10.46 8.74 14.08
C THR A 95 9.53 8.21 13.01
N ASP A 96 8.33 8.78 12.88
CA ASP A 96 7.27 8.25 12.04
C ASP A 96 6.78 9.28 11.02
N LEU A 97 6.39 8.76 9.87
CA LEU A 97 5.79 9.48 8.75
C LEU A 97 4.32 9.07 8.65
N TYR A 98 3.46 10.08 8.55
CA TYR A 98 2.03 9.88 8.45
C TYR A 98 1.59 10.11 7.00
N LEU A 99 1.02 9.08 6.38
CA LEU A 99 0.57 9.07 5.00
C LEU A 99 -0.96 9.04 4.96
N ASN A 100 -1.54 10.16 4.53
CA ASN A 100 -2.96 10.26 4.22
C ASN A 100 -3.22 9.72 2.81
N ILE A 101 -4.14 8.78 2.69
CA ILE A 101 -4.66 8.28 1.41
C ILE A 101 -6.15 8.60 1.32
N SER A 102 -6.57 9.23 0.22
CA SER A 102 -7.99 9.42 -0.06
C SER A 102 -8.34 9.06 -1.50
N CYS A 103 -9.55 8.54 -1.70
CA CYS A 103 -10.07 8.20 -3.02
C CYS A 103 -11.59 8.25 -2.98
N GLY A 104 -12.20 9.21 -3.69
CA GLY A 104 -13.63 9.49 -3.58
C GLY A 104 -14.02 9.83 -2.13
N GLY A 105 -14.91 9.04 -1.52
CA GLY A 105 -15.32 9.22 -0.12
C GLY A 105 -14.43 8.52 0.92
N LEU A 106 -13.48 7.68 0.50
CA LEU A 106 -12.59 6.95 1.41
C LEU A 106 -11.45 7.85 1.89
N LYS A 107 -11.16 7.82 3.20
CA LYS A 107 -9.98 8.43 3.81
C LYS A 107 -9.32 7.44 4.77
N LEU A 108 -8.01 7.27 4.64
CA LEU A 108 -7.20 6.38 5.47
C LEU A 108 -5.93 7.12 5.89
N LEU A 109 -5.52 6.93 7.14
CA LEU A 109 -4.28 7.47 7.69
C LEU A 109 -3.38 6.28 8.05
N PHE A 110 -2.19 6.26 7.47
CA PHE A 110 -1.17 5.24 7.75
C PHE A 110 0.03 5.88 8.44
N GLU A 111 0.51 5.25 9.49
CA GLU A 111 1.79 5.54 10.12
C GLU A 111 2.85 4.58 9.54
N LEU A 112 3.97 5.15 9.12
CA LEU A 112 5.11 4.48 8.51
C LEU A 112 6.37 4.83 9.30
N ILE A 113 7.24 3.86 9.53
CA ILE A 113 8.56 4.17 10.11
C ILE A 113 9.32 5.07 9.14
N LEU A 114 9.80 6.21 9.62
CA LEU A 114 10.56 7.16 8.81
C LEU A 114 11.89 6.52 8.38
N GLY A 115 12.17 6.53 7.08
CA GLY A 115 13.40 5.96 6.56
C GLY A 115 13.41 5.82 5.04
N GLU A 116 14.44 5.16 4.53
CA GLU A 116 14.65 5.02 3.09
C GLU A 116 13.49 4.29 2.40
N LYS A 117 12.97 3.21 3.02
CA LYS A 117 11.85 2.44 2.47
C LYS A 117 10.57 3.26 2.36
N SER A 118 10.22 4.05 3.39
CA SER A 118 9.01 4.87 3.37
C SER A 118 9.13 6.02 2.37
N ASN A 119 10.32 6.64 2.27
CA ASN A 119 10.61 7.64 1.24
C ASN A 119 10.48 7.06 -0.18
N MET A 120 11.04 5.88 -0.44
CA MET A 120 10.91 5.21 -1.74
C MET A 120 9.45 4.87 -2.05
N PHE A 121 8.73 4.31 -1.09
CA PHE A 121 7.32 3.94 -1.26
C PHE A 121 6.44 5.15 -1.59
N VAL A 122 6.59 6.25 -0.84
CA VAL A 122 5.84 7.49 -1.08
C VAL A 122 6.20 8.09 -2.44
N ASN A 123 7.48 8.07 -2.83
CA ASN A 123 7.90 8.54 -4.15
C ASN A 123 7.25 7.74 -5.29
N GLU A 124 7.15 6.41 -5.16
CA GLU A 124 6.47 5.59 -6.16
C GLU A 124 4.95 5.82 -6.21
N LEU A 125 4.32 6.11 -5.06
CA LEU A 125 2.92 6.56 -5.03
C LEU A 125 2.73 7.88 -5.78
N TYR A 126 3.58 8.88 -5.54
CA TYR A 126 3.52 10.16 -6.24
C TYR A 126 3.74 10.00 -7.75
N LYS A 127 4.75 9.23 -8.16
CA LYS A 127 4.98 8.92 -9.58
C LYS A 127 3.78 8.23 -10.23
N ALA A 128 3.14 7.31 -9.53
CA ALA A 128 1.94 6.63 -10.03
C ALA A 128 0.76 7.60 -10.20
N SER A 129 0.55 8.50 -9.23
CA SER A 129 -0.48 9.55 -9.29
C SER A 129 -0.22 10.54 -10.43
N ASP A 130 1.02 11.02 -10.58
CA ASP A 130 1.41 11.95 -11.64
C ASP A 130 1.22 11.39 -13.05
N LYS A 131 1.45 10.08 -13.23
CA LYS A 131 1.21 9.41 -14.51
C LYS A 131 -0.25 9.47 -14.93
N VAL A 132 -1.17 9.44 -13.97
CA VAL A 132 -2.60 9.57 -14.23
C VAL A 132 -2.94 11.00 -14.64
N ASN A 133 -2.49 11.99 -13.86
CA ASN A 133 -2.72 13.40 -14.12
C ASN A 133 -2.24 13.84 -15.51
N LYS A 134 -1.16 13.25 -16.02
CA LYS A 134 -0.61 13.56 -17.35
C LYS A 134 -1.37 12.92 -18.52
N LYS A 135 -2.10 11.81 -18.29
CA LYS A 135 -2.72 11.03 -19.37
C LYS A 135 -4.11 11.54 -19.79
N ASN A 136 -4.72 12.49 -19.08
CA ASN A 136 -6.04 13.10 -19.38
C ASN A 136 -7.11 12.10 -19.88
N GLY A 137 -7.07 10.87 -19.37
CA GLY A 137 -7.83 9.75 -19.91
C GLY A 137 -8.27 8.78 -18.82
N SER A 138 -9.27 7.97 -19.14
CA SER A 138 -9.78 6.92 -18.28
C SER A 138 -8.66 5.94 -17.92
N VAL A 139 -8.40 5.75 -16.62
CA VAL A 139 -7.51 4.70 -16.13
C VAL A 139 -8.18 3.34 -16.33
N GLU A 140 -7.54 2.44 -17.07
CA GLU A 140 -8.01 1.06 -17.22
C GLU A 140 -7.85 0.33 -15.88
N VAL A 141 -8.97 -0.04 -15.26
CA VAL A 141 -9.03 -0.70 -13.94
C VAL A 141 -9.73 -2.06 -14.00
N GLY A 142 -9.96 -2.59 -15.20
CA GLY A 142 -10.66 -3.86 -15.41
C GLY A 142 -9.88 -5.04 -14.84
N TRP A 143 -8.55 -4.97 -14.88
CA TRP A 143 -7.67 -5.99 -14.30
C TRP A 143 -7.85 -6.22 -12.79
N LEU A 144 -8.37 -5.23 -12.05
CA LEU A 144 -8.60 -5.35 -10.60
C LEU A 144 -9.74 -6.30 -10.24
N LYS A 145 -10.67 -6.55 -11.17
CA LYS A 145 -11.86 -7.38 -10.93
C LYS A 145 -11.51 -8.81 -10.50
N LYS A 146 -10.34 -9.33 -10.91
CA LYS A 146 -9.89 -10.69 -10.59
C LYS A 146 -9.51 -10.90 -9.12
N TYR A 147 -9.32 -9.82 -8.35
CA TYR A 147 -9.00 -9.91 -6.92
C TYR A 147 -10.21 -9.81 -6.02
N ASN A 148 -11.41 -9.75 -6.60
CA ASN A 148 -12.68 -9.64 -5.88
C ASN A 148 -12.59 -8.62 -4.73
N PRO A 149 -12.34 -7.33 -5.02
CA PRO A 149 -12.11 -6.33 -3.99
C PRO A 149 -13.28 -6.37 -3.01
N LEU A 150 -12.98 -6.61 -1.73
CA LEU A 150 -13.96 -6.37 -0.67
C LEU A 150 -14.20 -4.86 -0.62
N ILE A 151 -15.11 -4.38 -1.46
CA ILE A 151 -15.68 -3.04 -1.33
C ILE A 151 -16.58 -3.11 -0.10
N LYS A 152 -16.00 -2.89 1.08
CA LYS A 152 -16.80 -2.56 2.26
C LYS A 152 -17.33 -1.15 2.04
N SER A 153 -18.58 -1.07 1.58
CA SER A 153 -19.43 0.10 1.77
C SER A 153 -19.57 0.31 3.28
N ASN A 154 -19.04 1.42 3.77
CA ASN A 154 -19.46 1.95 5.06
C ASN A 154 -20.87 2.53 4.90
#